data_AF-A0AB39ULA6-F1
#
_entry.id   AF-A0AB39ULA6-F1
#
_cell.length_a   1.000
_cell.length_b   1.000
_cell.length_c   1.000
_cell.angle_alpha   90.00
_cell.angle_beta   90.00
_cell.angle_gamma   90.00
#
_symmetry.space_group_name_H-M   'P 1'
#
loop_
_entity.id
_entity.type
_entity.pdbx_description
1 polymer ?
#
loop_
_entity_poly.entity_id
_entity_poly.type
_entity_poly.pdbx_seq_one_letter_code
_entity_poly.pdbx_strand_id
1 'polypeptide(L)'
;MKKYPGAPYAAKQVFRILPEASTRTGALTSNQTDVLYGVPSQDISTFTSNSKYKYDQVLNSGTAYSLYFNTTKAPFNDIRVRKAVQEGFDLNEVVKSVYYGTGTTAKEWITPASIFFDKSFKSNVKYNKSAAGKLLDSAGWTKRDSQGYRTNDSGKRLTINVYSDAPYIRDSREVLFQAISAELKKNLGVDFQFKALDVGSVSTKWKENQNDAFDNSMGSADVSGSLDLLLVPWDPPRIFLSNDTKVTDLAAKAKTAASKDARKEYYTQLQDYVINEKAYVLPLYVPRDNWASKTSVHGIQISKTAGHLFNTATVWKDK
;
A
#
# COMPACT_ATOMS: atom_id res chain seq x y z
N MET A 1 0.86 -48.30 -7.92
CA MET A 1 1.45 -47.01 -8.37
C MET A 1 2.29 -46.45 -7.25
N LYS A 2 3.62 -46.40 -7.41
CA LYS A 2 4.50 -45.75 -6.42
C LYS A 2 4.33 -44.23 -6.55
N LYS A 3 3.64 -43.61 -5.59
CA LYS A 3 3.54 -42.15 -5.45
C LYS A 3 4.95 -41.58 -5.24
N TYR A 4 5.37 -40.67 -6.11
CA TYR A 4 6.57 -39.86 -5.87
C TYR A 4 6.42 -39.08 -4.54
N PRO A 5 7.50 -38.84 -3.77
CA PRO A 5 7.46 -37.87 -2.68
C PRO A 5 7.02 -36.52 -3.25
N GLY A 6 5.87 -36.00 -2.76
CA GLY A 6 5.28 -34.74 -3.22
C GLY A 6 4.03 -34.83 -4.10
N ALA A 7 3.50 -36.03 -4.38
CA ALA A 7 2.22 -36.15 -5.10
C ALA A 7 1.07 -35.48 -4.31
N PRO A 8 0.18 -34.70 -4.96
CA PRO A 8 -0.93 -34.03 -4.28
C PRO A 8 -1.81 -34.98 -3.46
N TYR A 9 -2.22 -34.57 -2.27
CA TYR A 9 -3.20 -35.32 -1.48
C TYR A 9 -4.61 -35.23 -2.08
N ALA A 10 -5.01 -34.05 -2.56
CA ALA A 10 -6.28 -33.85 -3.25
C ALA A 10 -6.23 -34.33 -4.72
N ALA A 11 -7.27 -35.03 -5.16
CA ALA A 11 -7.41 -35.49 -6.55
C ALA A 11 -7.73 -34.35 -7.54
N LYS A 12 -8.38 -33.28 -7.08
CA LYS A 12 -8.72 -32.08 -7.87
C LYS A 12 -8.68 -30.84 -6.99
N GLN A 13 -8.19 -29.75 -7.55
CA GLN A 13 -8.21 -28.42 -6.94
C GLN A 13 -8.87 -27.45 -7.93
N VAL A 14 -9.73 -26.56 -7.43
CA VAL A 14 -10.46 -25.59 -8.25
C VAL A 14 -10.26 -24.21 -7.66
N PHE A 15 -9.63 -23.33 -8.44
CA PHE A 15 -9.50 -21.92 -8.10
C PHE A 15 -10.66 -21.15 -8.75
N ARG A 16 -11.49 -20.51 -7.93
CA ARG A 16 -12.60 -19.68 -8.39
C ARG A 16 -12.24 -18.22 -8.24
N ILE A 17 -12.24 -17.47 -9.35
CA ILE A 17 -11.99 -16.03 -9.34
C ILE A 17 -13.31 -15.34 -9.04
N LEU A 18 -13.40 -14.76 -7.86
CA LEU A 18 -14.56 -13.99 -7.38
C LEU A 18 -14.05 -12.59 -7.04
N PRO A 19 -14.21 -11.60 -7.96
CA PRO A 19 -13.67 -10.26 -7.79
C PRO A 19 -14.19 -9.60 -6.51
N GLU A 20 -15.50 -9.71 -6.27
CA GLU A 20 -16.16 -9.11 -5.12
C GLU A 20 -15.80 -9.81 -3.81
N ALA A 21 -15.35 -9.02 -2.85
CA ALA A 21 -14.78 -9.52 -1.61
C ALA A 21 -15.84 -10.17 -0.71
N SER A 22 -17.05 -9.60 -0.62
CA SER A 22 -18.19 -10.17 0.10
C SER A 22 -18.69 -11.49 -0.50
N THR A 23 -18.66 -11.61 -1.84
CA THR A 23 -19.02 -12.84 -2.55
C THR A 23 -18.07 -13.99 -2.19
N ARG A 24 -16.79 -13.70 -1.95
CA ARG A 24 -15.84 -14.71 -1.43
C ARG A 24 -16.29 -15.20 -0.05
N THR A 25 -16.59 -14.28 0.88
CA THR A 25 -17.07 -14.64 2.23
C THR A 25 -18.30 -15.54 2.16
N GLY A 26 -19.29 -15.16 1.35
CA GLY A 26 -20.50 -15.96 1.13
C GLY A 26 -20.19 -17.37 0.60
N ALA A 27 -19.28 -17.51 -0.36
CA ALA A 27 -18.93 -18.80 -0.93
C ALA A 27 -18.32 -19.77 0.11
N LEU A 28 -17.51 -19.26 1.05
CA LEU A 28 -16.95 -20.10 2.12
C LEU A 28 -18.01 -20.45 3.18
N THR A 29 -18.84 -19.48 3.58
CA THR A 29 -19.87 -19.69 4.61
C THR A 29 -21.03 -20.55 4.13
N SER A 30 -21.35 -20.52 2.82
CA SER A 30 -22.36 -21.37 2.18
C SER A 30 -21.82 -22.70 1.67
N ASN A 31 -20.60 -23.10 2.10
CA ASN A 31 -19.93 -24.34 1.71
C ASN A 31 -19.61 -24.52 0.21
N GLN A 32 -19.69 -23.47 -0.62
CA GLN A 32 -19.33 -23.54 -2.04
C GLN A 32 -17.82 -23.61 -2.28
N THR A 33 -17.02 -23.12 -1.33
CA THR A 33 -15.55 -23.28 -1.29
C THR A 33 -15.12 -23.80 0.08
N ASP A 34 -13.88 -24.29 0.16
CA ASP A 34 -13.28 -24.78 1.41
C ASP A 34 -12.19 -23.85 1.97
N VAL A 35 -11.67 -22.96 1.13
CA VAL A 35 -10.63 -21.97 1.44
C VAL A 35 -11.00 -20.65 0.76
N LEU A 36 -10.70 -19.55 1.44
CA LEU A 36 -10.87 -18.18 1.00
C LEU A 36 -9.54 -17.43 1.13
N TYR A 37 -9.19 -16.71 0.07
CA TYR A 37 -8.10 -15.73 0.08
C TYR A 37 -8.67 -14.31 0.06
N GLY A 38 -8.01 -13.38 0.75
CA GLY A 38 -8.42 -11.98 0.77
C GLY A 38 -9.72 -11.81 1.53
N VAL A 39 -9.73 -12.25 2.79
CA VAL A 39 -10.82 -12.04 3.76
C VAL A 39 -11.05 -10.52 3.88
N PRO A 40 -12.26 -10.02 3.55
CA PRO A 40 -12.60 -8.62 3.74
C PRO A 40 -12.42 -8.23 5.21
N SER A 41 -11.92 -7.02 5.49
CA SER A 41 -11.60 -6.64 6.87
C SER A 41 -12.83 -6.68 7.81
N GLN A 42 -14.01 -6.30 7.31
CA GLN A 42 -15.27 -6.40 8.04
C GLN A 42 -15.69 -7.83 8.40
N ASP A 43 -15.24 -8.82 7.63
CA ASP A 43 -15.65 -10.23 7.76
C ASP A 43 -14.65 -11.07 8.55
N ILE A 44 -13.51 -10.50 8.98
CA ILE A 44 -12.49 -11.23 9.75
C ILE A 44 -13.11 -11.88 11.00
N SER A 45 -13.99 -11.15 11.71
CA SER A 45 -14.66 -11.65 12.91
C SER A 45 -15.51 -12.90 12.66
N THR A 46 -16.12 -13.03 11.47
CA THR A 46 -16.89 -14.21 11.06
C THR A 46 -16.05 -15.49 11.12
N PHE A 47 -14.75 -15.38 10.82
CA PHE A 47 -13.83 -16.53 10.77
C PHE A 47 -13.02 -16.71 12.05
N THR A 48 -12.76 -15.65 12.80
CA THR A 48 -12.01 -15.75 14.08
C THR A 48 -12.89 -16.10 15.28
N SER A 49 -14.19 -15.77 15.25
CA SER A 49 -15.13 -16.07 16.33
C SER A 49 -15.84 -17.42 16.19
N ASN A 50 -15.64 -18.11 15.06
CA ASN A 50 -16.35 -19.35 14.74
C ASN A 50 -15.37 -20.51 14.60
N SER A 51 -15.49 -21.49 15.50
CA SER A 51 -14.61 -22.67 15.57
C SER A 51 -14.68 -23.61 14.36
N LYS A 52 -15.60 -23.38 13.42
CA LYS A 52 -15.65 -24.09 12.13
C LYS A 52 -14.58 -23.63 11.14
N TYR A 53 -13.93 -22.50 11.42
CA TYR A 53 -12.93 -21.91 10.53
C TYR A 53 -11.59 -21.73 11.21
N LYS A 54 -10.54 -21.72 10.39
CA LYS A 54 -9.20 -21.24 10.73
C LYS A 54 -8.99 -19.93 9.98
N TYR A 55 -8.42 -18.93 10.64
CA TYR A 55 -8.01 -17.67 10.03
C TYR A 55 -6.51 -17.51 10.18
N ASP A 56 -5.84 -17.26 9.07
CA ASP A 56 -4.40 -17.04 9.00
C ASP A 56 -4.10 -15.71 8.32
N GLN A 57 -3.08 -15.01 8.80
CA GLN A 57 -2.61 -13.77 8.19
C GLN A 57 -1.09 -13.70 8.16
N VAL A 58 -0.56 -13.07 7.13
CA VAL A 58 0.87 -12.84 6.94
C VAL A 58 1.07 -11.37 6.58
N LEU A 59 1.98 -10.69 7.28
CA LEU A 59 2.43 -9.37 6.88
C LEU A 59 3.39 -9.50 5.70
N ASN A 60 3.20 -8.67 4.68
CA ASN A 60 4.02 -8.75 3.47
C ASN A 60 5.39 -8.13 3.75
N SER A 61 6.46 -8.85 3.43
CA SER A 61 7.82 -8.29 3.46
C SER A 61 8.04 -7.38 2.24
N GLY A 62 8.82 -6.31 2.40
CA GLY A 62 9.09 -5.33 1.36
C GLY A 62 8.70 -3.93 1.78
N THR A 63 7.93 -3.21 0.95
CA THR A 63 7.48 -1.86 1.25
C THR A 63 6.02 -1.77 1.66
N ALA A 64 5.74 -0.82 2.56
CA ALA A 64 4.39 -0.42 2.93
C ALA A 64 3.62 0.06 1.70
N TYR A 65 2.29 -0.08 1.73
CA TYR A 65 1.47 0.57 0.72
C TYR A 65 1.52 2.07 0.96
N SER A 66 2.00 2.80 -0.04
CA SER A 66 2.40 4.20 0.10
C SER A 66 1.90 5.02 -1.07
N LEU A 67 1.69 6.31 -0.84
CA LEU A 67 1.62 7.32 -1.90
C LEU A 67 3.01 7.87 -2.18
N TYR A 68 3.32 8.07 -3.44
CA TYR A 68 4.58 8.60 -3.93
C TYR A 68 4.29 9.85 -4.75
N PHE A 69 4.74 11.01 -4.28
CA PHE A 69 4.40 12.30 -4.87
C PHE A 69 5.32 12.63 -6.05
N ASN A 70 4.76 12.79 -7.24
CA ASN A 70 5.52 13.11 -8.44
C ASN A 70 6.04 14.56 -8.39
N THR A 71 7.32 14.72 -8.04
CA THR A 71 7.92 16.05 -7.86
C THR A 71 8.39 16.72 -9.15
N THR A 72 8.19 16.09 -10.30
CA THR A 72 8.59 16.64 -11.61
C THR A 72 7.67 17.78 -12.07
N LYS A 73 6.50 17.96 -11.43
CA LYS A 73 5.49 18.93 -11.82
C LYS A 73 4.70 19.48 -10.63
N ALA A 74 3.99 20.58 -10.88
CA ALA A 74 3.02 21.10 -9.93
C ALA A 74 1.86 20.10 -9.70
N PRO A 75 1.31 20.02 -8.48
CA PRO A 75 1.63 20.90 -7.34
C PRO A 75 2.75 20.33 -6.43
N PHE A 76 3.21 19.10 -6.67
CA PHE A 76 4.15 18.42 -5.77
C PHE A 76 5.63 18.70 -6.04
N ASN A 77 5.97 19.53 -7.02
CA ASN A 77 7.30 20.15 -7.09
C ASN A 77 7.55 21.06 -5.86
N ASP A 78 6.51 21.56 -5.20
CA ASP A 78 6.60 22.26 -3.91
C ASP A 78 6.49 21.30 -2.72
N ILE A 79 7.53 21.27 -1.87
CA ILE A 79 7.56 20.43 -0.66
C ILE A 79 6.47 20.79 0.34
N ARG A 80 6.03 22.05 0.39
CA ARG A 80 4.99 22.52 1.30
C ARG A 80 3.66 21.85 0.98
N VAL A 81 3.36 21.64 -0.31
CA VAL A 81 2.15 20.91 -0.74
C VAL A 81 2.25 19.44 -0.34
N ARG A 82 3.41 18.80 -0.53
CA ARG A 82 3.61 17.39 -0.12
C ARG A 82 3.38 17.21 1.38
N LYS A 83 4.02 18.04 2.21
CA LYS A 83 3.86 18.03 3.67
C LYS A 83 2.41 18.34 4.08
N ALA A 84 1.76 19.31 3.45
CA ALA A 84 0.36 19.62 3.74
C ALA A 84 -0.57 18.44 3.49
N VAL A 85 -0.37 17.67 2.41
CA VAL A 85 -1.16 16.47 2.14
C VAL A 85 -0.90 15.39 3.20
N GLN A 86 0.36 15.18 3.59
CA GLN A 86 0.74 14.21 4.64
C GLN A 86 0.14 14.56 6.01
N GLU A 87 0.06 15.85 6.35
CA GLU A 87 -0.43 16.34 7.65
C GLU A 87 -1.95 16.65 7.64
N GLY A 88 -2.61 16.53 6.48
CA GLY A 88 -3.98 17.00 6.25
C GLY A 88 -5.09 16.10 6.81
N PHE A 89 -4.77 14.87 7.19
CA PHE A 89 -5.72 13.89 7.70
C PHE A 89 -5.08 12.97 8.76
N ASP A 90 -5.91 12.41 9.63
CA ASP A 90 -5.45 11.41 10.60
C ASP A 90 -5.39 10.03 9.93
N LEU A 91 -4.19 9.65 9.50
CA LEU A 91 -3.96 8.36 8.86
C LEU A 91 -4.29 7.17 9.79
N ASN A 92 -4.11 7.30 11.11
CA ASN A 92 -4.45 6.21 12.02
C ASN A 92 -5.97 6.00 12.05
N GLU A 93 -6.75 7.07 12.13
CA GLU A 93 -8.21 6.99 12.15
C GLU A 93 -8.76 6.51 10.80
N VAL A 94 -8.22 7.02 9.68
CA VAL A 94 -8.59 6.56 8.34
C VAL A 94 -8.33 5.06 8.18
N VAL A 95 -7.13 4.58 8.51
CA VAL A 95 -6.80 3.14 8.42
C VAL A 95 -7.67 2.33 9.37
N LYS A 96 -7.87 2.77 10.61
CA LYS A 96 -8.71 2.09 11.58
C LYS A 96 -10.16 1.96 11.08
N SER A 97 -10.73 3.03 10.53
CA SER A 97 -12.10 3.03 10.01
C SER A 97 -12.25 2.12 8.79
N VAL A 98 -11.37 2.25 7.80
CA VAL A 98 -11.46 1.50 6.53
C VAL A 98 -11.22 0.01 6.75
N TYR A 99 -10.31 -0.33 7.66
CA TYR A 99 -9.92 -1.71 7.94
C TYR A 99 -10.53 -2.27 9.23
N TYR A 100 -11.58 -1.63 9.77
CA TYR A 100 -12.32 -2.11 10.94
C TYR A 100 -11.41 -2.47 12.14
N GLY A 101 -10.38 -1.67 12.38
CA GLY A 101 -9.39 -1.88 13.45
C GLY A 101 -8.39 -3.02 13.22
N THR A 102 -8.49 -3.77 12.11
CA THR A 102 -7.58 -4.88 11.79
C THR A 102 -6.37 -4.45 10.95
N GLY A 103 -6.38 -3.21 10.45
CA GLY A 103 -5.27 -2.60 9.71
C GLY A 103 -4.20 -2.00 10.60
N THR A 104 -2.94 -2.07 10.14
CA THR A 104 -1.80 -1.43 10.80
C THR A 104 -1.33 -0.27 9.95
N THR A 105 -1.39 0.95 10.50
CA THR A 105 -0.81 2.14 9.87
C THR A 105 0.71 1.98 9.72
N ALA A 106 1.24 2.32 8.55
CA ALA A 106 2.67 2.34 8.33
C ALA A 106 3.26 3.70 8.76
N LYS A 107 4.38 3.67 9.49
CA LYS A 107 5.20 4.87 9.78
C LYS A 107 6.51 4.90 9.00
N GLU A 108 6.88 3.74 8.46
CA GLU A 108 8.09 3.48 7.70
C GLU A 108 7.72 3.02 6.29
N TRP A 109 8.64 3.23 5.36
CA TRP A 109 8.49 2.72 4.01
C TRP A 109 8.72 1.20 3.97
N ILE A 110 9.59 0.67 4.83
CA ILE A 110 9.90 -0.75 4.96
C ILE A 110 8.92 -1.39 5.95
N THR A 111 8.39 -2.58 5.63
CA THR A 111 7.40 -3.25 6.48
C THR A 111 8.05 -4.01 7.65
N PRO A 112 7.32 -4.24 8.76
CA PRO A 112 7.80 -5.03 9.91
C PRO A 112 8.22 -6.47 9.60
N ALA A 113 7.80 -7.03 8.46
CA ALA A 113 8.18 -8.38 8.04
C ALA A 113 9.58 -8.42 7.41
N SER A 114 10.14 -7.28 7.00
CA SER A 114 11.52 -7.17 6.54
C SER A 114 12.49 -7.27 7.71
N ILE A 115 13.60 -7.99 7.53
CA ILE A 115 14.69 -8.03 8.51
C ILE A 115 15.40 -6.68 8.70
N PHE A 116 15.17 -5.72 7.80
CA PHE A 116 15.73 -4.37 7.84
C PHE A 116 14.77 -3.32 8.39
N PHE A 117 13.61 -3.73 8.91
CA PHE A 117 12.69 -2.83 9.60
C PHE A 117 13.37 -2.17 10.80
N ASP A 118 13.20 -0.85 10.97
CA ASP A 118 13.80 -0.13 12.08
C ASP A 118 12.76 0.42 13.05
N LYS A 119 12.47 -0.36 14.11
CA LYS A 119 11.58 0.05 15.22
C LYS A 119 11.93 1.40 15.85
N SER A 120 13.18 1.86 15.70
CA SER A 120 13.64 3.14 16.23
C SER A 120 13.22 4.34 15.37
N PHE A 121 12.94 4.12 14.09
CA PHE A 121 12.57 5.13 13.11
C PHE A 121 11.42 6.00 13.60
N LYS A 122 11.58 7.31 13.43
CA LYS A 122 10.56 8.30 13.78
C LYS A 122 10.13 9.03 12.53
N SER A 123 8.90 8.77 12.09
CA SER A 123 8.26 9.59 11.08
C SER A 123 7.88 10.95 11.68
N ASN A 124 8.21 12.01 10.96
CA ASN A 124 7.76 13.37 11.24
C ASN A 124 6.33 13.63 10.74
N VAL A 125 5.73 12.69 10.00
CA VAL A 125 4.36 12.80 9.52
C VAL A 125 3.40 12.68 10.70
N LYS A 126 2.78 13.81 11.05
CA LYS A 126 1.78 13.93 12.11
C LYS A 126 0.57 14.70 11.60
N TYR A 127 -0.63 14.23 11.94
CA TYR A 127 -1.83 14.97 11.62
C TYR A 127 -1.84 16.33 12.31
N ASN A 128 -1.88 17.41 11.53
CA ASN A 128 -2.03 18.76 12.03
C ASN A 128 -2.69 19.64 10.95
N LYS A 129 -4.03 19.67 10.98
CA LYS A 129 -4.84 20.47 10.06
C LYS A 129 -4.39 21.94 9.98
N SER A 130 -4.03 22.56 11.11
CA SER A 130 -3.65 23.97 11.13
C SER A 130 -2.29 24.20 10.46
N ALA A 131 -1.28 23.37 10.78
CA ALA A 131 0.03 23.44 10.15
C ALA A 131 -0.04 23.14 8.65
N ALA A 132 -0.78 22.10 8.26
CA ALA A 132 -1.05 21.76 6.87
C ALA A 132 -1.72 22.92 6.10
N GLY A 133 -2.69 23.60 6.72
CA GLY A 133 -3.32 24.79 6.14
C GLY A 133 -2.32 25.91 5.87
N LYS A 134 -1.46 26.24 6.84
CA LYS A 134 -0.41 27.27 6.69
C LYS A 134 0.61 26.95 5.61
N LEU A 135 0.94 25.67 5.45
CA LEU A 135 1.82 25.20 4.37
C LEU A 135 1.18 25.48 2.99
N LEU A 136 -0.11 25.22 2.83
CA LEU A 136 -0.83 25.54 1.59
C LEU A 136 -0.97 27.04 1.35
N ASP A 137 -1.22 27.83 2.41
CA ASP A 137 -1.28 29.29 2.31
C ASP A 137 0.07 29.86 1.83
N SER A 138 1.16 29.38 2.43
CA SER A 138 2.53 29.77 2.06
C SER A 138 2.92 29.30 0.65
N ALA A 139 2.31 28.22 0.17
CA ALA A 139 2.45 27.73 -1.20
C ALA A 139 1.54 28.44 -2.21
N GLY A 140 0.81 29.48 -1.79
CA GLY A 140 -0.02 30.33 -2.66
C GLY A 140 -1.42 29.78 -2.95
N TRP A 141 -1.87 28.75 -2.22
CA TRP A 141 -3.21 28.15 -2.38
C TRP A 141 -4.23 28.81 -1.44
N THR A 142 -4.26 30.14 -1.39
CA THR A 142 -4.98 30.93 -0.36
C THR A 142 -6.45 31.17 -0.67
N LYS A 143 -6.82 31.18 -1.95
CA LYS A 143 -8.20 31.43 -2.41
C LYS A 143 -9.03 30.15 -2.38
N ARG A 144 -10.34 30.28 -2.59
CA ARG A 144 -11.26 29.15 -2.76
C ARG A 144 -12.23 29.40 -3.91
N ASP A 145 -12.68 28.33 -4.54
CA ASP A 145 -13.80 28.37 -5.47
C ASP A 145 -15.17 28.17 -4.78
N SER A 146 -16.24 28.21 -5.57
CA SER A 146 -17.63 28.07 -5.08
C SER A 146 -17.94 26.70 -4.46
N GLN A 147 -17.11 25.68 -4.71
CA GLN A 147 -17.24 24.35 -4.12
C GLN A 147 -16.37 24.20 -2.86
N GLY A 148 -15.68 25.26 -2.45
CA GLY A 148 -14.84 25.31 -1.25
C GLY A 148 -13.44 24.74 -1.44
N TYR A 149 -13.03 24.38 -2.66
CA TYR A 149 -11.67 23.91 -2.90
C TYR A 149 -10.70 25.06 -3.01
N ARG A 150 -9.47 24.86 -2.53
CA ARG A 150 -8.40 25.85 -2.61
C ARG A 150 -8.03 26.11 -4.06
N THR A 151 -7.78 27.38 -4.36
CA THR A 151 -7.28 27.84 -5.65
C THR A 151 -6.02 28.68 -5.46
N ASN A 152 -5.17 28.70 -6.48
CA ASN A 152 -4.07 29.65 -6.54
C ASN A 152 -4.55 31.04 -6.97
N ASP A 153 -3.64 32.01 -7.09
CA ASP A 153 -4.00 33.38 -7.47
C ASP A 153 -4.66 33.49 -8.85
N SER A 154 -4.32 32.60 -9.78
CA SER A 154 -4.92 32.52 -11.12
C SER A 154 -6.27 31.80 -11.15
N GLY A 155 -6.81 31.40 -10.00
CA GLY A 155 -8.10 30.69 -9.89
C GLY A 155 -8.03 29.21 -10.24
N LYS A 156 -6.85 28.64 -10.49
CA LYS A 156 -6.69 27.20 -10.72
C LYS A 156 -6.88 26.45 -9.40
N ARG A 157 -7.73 25.42 -9.39
CA ARG A 157 -7.97 24.54 -8.24
C ARG A 157 -6.75 23.68 -7.90
N LEU A 158 -6.51 23.45 -6.62
CA LEU A 158 -5.57 22.45 -6.12
C LEU A 158 -6.18 21.05 -6.26
N THR A 159 -6.04 20.49 -7.45
CA THR A 159 -6.44 19.12 -7.76
C THR A 159 -5.21 18.19 -7.77
N ILE A 160 -5.35 17.02 -7.15
CA ILE A 160 -4.35 15.95 -7.12
C ILE A 160 -4.99 14.73 -7.77
N ASN A 161 -4.42 14.25 -8.87
CA ASN A 161 -4.89 13.08 -9.61
C ASN A 161 -4.03 11.86 -9.33
N VAL A 162 -4.67 10.76 -8.97
CA VAL A 162 -4.08 9.43 -8.77
C VAL A 162 -4.88 8.43 -9.60
N TYR A 163 -4.27 7.95 -10.67
CA TYR A 163 -4.77 6.90 -11.55
C TYR A 163 -4.01 5.61 -11.27
N SER A 164 -4.76 4.54 -11.04
CA SER A 164 -4.23 3.24 -10.61
C SER A 164 -4.86 2.11 -11.40
N ASP A 165 -4.09 1.05 -11.60
CA ASP A 165 -4.53 -0.12 -12.36
C ASP A 165 -5.62 -0.88 -11.59
N ALA A 166 -6.84 -0.89 -12.12
CA ALA A 166 -8.00 -1.57 -11.52
C ALA A 166 -7.73 -3.04 -11.15
N PRO A 167 -7.03 -3.86 -11.96
CA PRO A 167 -6.73 -5.25 -11.61
C PRO A 167 -5.87 -5.42 -10.34
N TYR A 168 -5.15 -4.38 -9.91
CA TYR A 168 -4.27 -4.40 -8.73
C TYR A 168 -4.90 -3.70 -7.51
N ILE A 169 -6.13 -3.22 -7.64
CA ILE A 169 -6.91 -2.70 -6.51
C ILE A 169 -7.44 -3.87 -5.70
N ARG A 170 -7.00 -3.94 -4.45
CA ARG A 170 -7.36 -4.94 -3.45
C ARG A 170 -7.46 -4.29 -2.09
N ASP A 171 -7.75 -5.07 -1.05
CA ASP A 171 -7.73 -4.61 0.35
C ASP A 171 -8.48 -3.28 0.56
N SER A 172 -9.62 -3.09 -0.10
CA SER A 172 -10.43 -1.86 0.01
C SER A 172 -9.65 -0.56 -0.27
N ARG A 173 -8.60 -0.58 -1.09
CA ARG A 173 -7.77 0.61 -1.42
C ARG A 173 -8.58 1.76 -2.02
N GLU A 174 -9.64 1.46 -2.76
CA GLU A 174 -10.60 2.50 -3.21
C GLU A 174 -11.28 3.21 -2.05
N VAL A 175 -11.77 2.46 -1.07
CA VAL A 175 -12.41 3.02 0.14
C VAL A 175 -11.40 3.82 0.96
N LEU A 176 -10.14 3.37 1.02
CA LEU A 176 -9.04 4.10 1.64
C LEU A 176 -8.85 5.47 0.97
N PHE A 177 -8.75 5.53 -0.36
CA PHE A 177 -8.56 6.81 -1.06
C PHE A 177 -9.80 7.70 -1.07
N GLN A 178 -11.01 7.13 -1.02
CA GLN A 178 -12.24 7.89 -0.80
C GLN A 178 -12.24 8.57 0.58
N ALA A 179 -11.82 7.85 1.63
CA ALA A 179 -11.69 8.41 2.98
C ALA A 179 -10.62 9.51 3.04
N ILE A 180 -9.46 9.30 2.42
CA ILE A 180 -8.40 10.32 2.29
C ILE A 180 -8.92 11.55 1.54
N SER A 181 -9.63 11.35 0.42
CA SER A 181 -10.21 12.45 -0.37
C SER A 181 -11.19 13.28 0.45
N ALA A 182 -12.08 12.62 1.20
CA ALA A 182 -13.05 13.28 2.07
C ALA A 182 -12.37 14.12 3.15
N GLU A 183 -11.36 13.57 3.83
CA GLU A 183 -10.62 14.29 4.87
C GLU A 183 -9.79 15.45 4.30
N LEU A 184 -9.12 15.28 3.17
CA LEU A 184 -8.37 16.36 2.50
C LEU A 184 -9.28 17.49 2.03
N LYS A 185 -10.47 17.16 1.49
CA LYS A 185 -11.48 18.17 1.16
C LYS A 185 -11.96 18.91 2.40
N LYS A 186 -12.37 18.19 3.44
CA LYS A 186 -12.92 18.76 4.68
C LYS A 186 -11.90 19.60 5.44
N ASN A 187 -10.64 19.15 5.51
CA ASN A 187 -9.63 19.78 6.35
C ASN A 187 -8.87 20.87 5.62
N LEU A 188 -8.60 20.69 4.33
CA LEU A 188 -7.75 21.60 3.57
C LEU A 188 -8.46 22.24 2.38
N GLY A 189 -9.56 21.65 1.88
CA GLY A 189 -10.15 22.01 0.59
C GLY A 189 -9.28 21.57 -0.58
N VAL A 190 -8.57 20.46 -0.44
CA VAL A 190 -7.80 19.86 -1.52
C VAL A 190 -8.70 18.91 -2.31
N ASP A 191 -8.63 18.99 -3.63
CA ASP A 191 -9.41 18.15 -4.53
C ASP A 191 -8.62 16.90 -4.91
N PHE A 192 -8.64 15.89 -4.04
CA PHE A 192 -7.94 14.63 -4.27
C PHE A 192 -8.82 13.64 -5.04
N GLN A 193 -8.37 13.26 -6.23
CA GLN A 193 -9.10 12.45 -7.20
C GLN A 193 -8.38 11.13 -7.41
N PHE A 194 -8.95 10.05 -6.87
CA PHE A 194 -8.49 8.69 -7.10
C PHE A 194 -9.39 8.00 -8.13
N LYS A 195 -8.80 7.35 -9.14
CA LYS A 195 -9.55 6.57 -10.14
C LYS A 195 -8.81 5.28 -10.48
N ALA A 196 -9.51 4.15 -10.30
CA ALA A 196 -9.10 2.87 -10.84
C ALA A 196 -9.47 2.82 -12.34
N LEU A 197 -8.50 2.57 -13.21
CA LEU A 197 -8.68 2.49 -14.66
C LEU A 197 -8.09 1.17 -15.20
N ASP A 198 -8.41 0.81 -16.45
CA ASP A 198 -7.71 -0.28 -17.12
C ASP A 198 -6.23 0.06 -17.35
N VAL A 199 -5.40 -0.97 -17.48
CA VAL A 199 -3.93 -0.84 -17.59
C VAL A 199 -3.51 0.04 -18.78
N GLY A 200 -4.24 -0.02 -19.89
CA GLY A 200 -3.96 0.80 -21.07
C GLY A 200 -4.20 2.29 -20.79
N SER A 201 -5.32 2.61 -20.15
CA SER A 201 -5.64 3.97 -19.73
C SER A 201 -4.64 4.51 -18.72
N VAL A 202 -4.27 3.74 -17.69
CA VAL A 202 -3.23 4.15 -16.72
C VAL A 202 -1.90 4.40 -17.42
N SER A 203 -1.47 3.49 -18.31
CA SER A 203 -0.24 3.65 -19.08
C SER A 203 -0.21 4.96 -19.87
N THR A 204 -1.33 5.32 -20.52
CA THR A 204 -1.48 6.61 -21.22
C THR A 204 -1.36 7.78 -20.24
N LYS A 205 -2.08 7.76 -19.11
CA LYS A 205 -2.00 8.80 -18.08
C LYS A 205 -0.58 8.99 -17.54
N TRP A 206 0.17 7.91 -17.40
CA TRP A 206 1.55 7.94 -16.94
C TRP A 206 2.49 8.54 -17.98
N LYS A 207 2.39 8.13 -19.25
CA LYS A 207 3.20 8.68 -20.35
C LYS A 207 2.95 10.16 -20.58
N GLU A 208 1.71 10.61 -20.41
CA GLU A 208 1.32 12.02 -20.51
C GLU A 208 1.62 12.83 -19.23
N ASN A 209 2.29 12.24 -18.25
CA ASN A 209 2.60 12.84 -16.94
C ASN A 209 1.36 13.44 -16.25
N GLN A 210 0.22 12.73 -16.28
CA GLN A 210 -1.05 13.17 -15.69
C GLN A 210 -1.26 12.64 -14.26
N ASN A 211 -0.46 11.67 -13.80
CA ASN A 211 -0.45 11.27 -12.38
C ASN A 211 0.33 12.27 -11.54
N ASP A 212 -0.32 12.88 -10.56
CA ASP A 212 0.31 13.75 -9.57
C ASP A 212 0.95 12.92 -8.45
N ALA A 213 0.38 11.76 -8.14
CA ALA A 213 1.02 10.74 -7.32
C ALA A 213 0.70 9.36 -7.89
N PHE A 214 1.51 8.37 -7.52
CA PHE A 214 1.15 6.96 -7.70
C PHE A 214 1.11 6.27 -6.34
N ASP A 215 0.32 5.21 -6.24
CA ASP A 215 0.21 4.36 -5.07
C ASP A 215 0.87 3.01 -5.35
N ASN A 216 1.64 2.49 -4.39
CA ASN A 216 2.13 1.12 -4.51
C ASN A 216 2.67 0.53 -3.20
N SER A 217 2.73 -0.80 -3.16
CA SER A 217 3.53 -1.61 -2.24
C SER A 217 4.27 -2.65 -3.06
N MET A 218 5.56 -2.88 -2.80
CA MET A 218 6.33 -3.91 -3.48
C MET A 218 6.74 -5.00 -2.49
N GLY A 219 6.29 -6.23 -2.75
CA GLY A 219 6.65 -7.40 -1.94
C GLY A 219 7.96 -8.04 -2.39
N SER A 220 8.84 -8.37 -1.45
CA SER A 220 10.06 -9.13 -1.72
C SER A 220 10.60 -9.79 -0.45
N ALA A 221 11.33 -10.91 -0.61
CA ALA A 221 12.04 -11.54 0.49
C ALA A 221 13.18 -10.66 1.04
N ASP A 222 13.90 -9.97 0.16
CA ASP A 222 14.86 -8.91 0.51
C ASP A 222 14.32 -7.57 0.00
N VAL A 223 14.25 -6.57 0.88
CA VAL A 223 13.70 -5.24 0.56
C VAL A 223 14.45 -4.53 -0.57
N SER A 224 15.70 -4.91 -0.85
CA SER A 224 16.43 -4.41 -2.03
C SER A 224 15.67 -4.66 -3.34
N GLY A 225 15.07 -5.83 -3.52
CA GLY A 225 14.26 -6.13 -4.70
C GLY A 225 13.02 -5.24 -4.79
N SER A 226 12.37 -4.96 -3.66
CA SER A 226 11.23 -4.02 -3.61
C SER A 226 11.63 -2.60 -3.99
N LEU A 227 12.78 -2.14 -3.48
CA LEU A 227 13.28 -0.79 -3.73
C LEU A 227 13.83 -0.64 -5.16
N ASP A 228 14.52 -1.64 -5.69
CA ASP A 228 15.00 -1.65 -7.09
C ASP A 228 13.83 -1.46 -8.06
N LEU A 229 12.67 -2.08 -7.81
CA LEU A 229 11.46 -1.91 -8.63
C LEU A 229 10.78 -0.53 -8.46
N LEU A 230 11.04 0.18 -7.36
CA LEU A 230 10.49 1.52 -7.10
C LEU A 230 11.43 2.63 -7.58
N LEU A 231 12.72 2.35 -7.72
CA LEU A 231 13.77 3.29 -8.10
C LEU A 231 14.22 3.13 -9.57
N VAL A 232 13.39 2.53 -10.43
CA VAL A 232 13.69 2.35 -11.85
C VAL A 232 13.71 3.70 -12.60
N PRO A 233 14.80 4.03 -13.33
CA PRO A 233 14.98 5.36 -13.94
C PRO A 233 14.16 5.60 -15.21
N TRP A 234 13.50 4.58 -15.77
CA TRP A 234 12.73 4.69 -17.01
C TRP A 234 11.22 4.67 -16.80
N ASP A 235 10.74 4.66 -15.56
CA ASP A 235 9.29 4.66 -15.26
C ASP A 235 8.84 6.10 -14.95
N PRO A 236 8.14 6.79 -15.87
CA PRO A 236 7.78 8.21 -15.72
C PRO A 236 7.12 8.60 -14.38
N PRO A 237 6.24 7.78 -13.76
CA PRO A 237 5.64 8.10 -12.46
C PRO A 237 6.64 8.11 -11.30
N ARG A 238 7.80 7.44 -11.44
CA ARG A 238 8.76 7.20 -10.34
C ARG A 238 10.12 7.84 -10.57
N ILE A 239 10.35 8.41 -11.76
CA ILE A 239 11.64 8.94 -12.19
C ILE A 239 12.23 9.98 -11.22
N PHE A 240 11.39 10.69 -10.47
CA PHE A 240 11.85 11.66 -9.47
C PHE A 240 12.66 11.02 -8.34
N LEU A 241 12.34 9.79 -7.93
CA LEU A 241 13.09 9.06 -6.91
C LEU A 241 14.48 8.67 -7.44
N SER A 242 14.54 8.19 -8.67
CA SER A 242 15.80 7.77 -9.31
C SER A 242 16.69 8.93 -9.75
N ASN A 243 16.12 10.14 -9.91
CA ASN A 243 16.89 11.34 -10.26
C ASN A 243 17.55 12.01 -9.04
N ASP A 244 17.14 11.67 -7.82
CA ASP A 244 17.76 12.19 -6.60
C ASP A 244 19.00 11.35 -6.24
N THR A 245 20.19 11.94 -6.41
CA THR A 245 21.46 11.22 -6.24
C THR A 245 21.67 10.69 -4.82
N LYS A 246 21.10 11.34 -3.78
CA LYS A 246 21.16 10.85 -2.40
C LYS A 246 20.27 9.61 -2.23
N VAL A 247 19.12 9.55 -2.90
CA VAL A 247 18.27 8.33 -2.92
C VAL A 247 19.02 7.17 -3.55
N THR A 248 19.58 7.37 -4.74
CA THR A 248 20.26 6.29 -5.48
C THR A 248 21.57 5.85 -4.81
N ASP A 249 22.33 6.78 -4.24
CA ASP A 249 23.55 6.48 -3.47
C ASP A 249 23.24 5.67 -2.20
N LEU A 250 22.25 6.07 -1.40
CA LEU A 250 21.85 5.32 -0.21
C LEU A 250 21.34 3.92 -0.55
N ALA A 251 20.53 3.79 -1.61
CA ALA A 251 20.06 2.50 -2.08
C ALA A 251 21.22 1.61 -2.57
N ALA A 252 22.18 2.17 -3.31
CA ALA A 252 23.36 1.45 -3.78
C ALA A 252 24.27 1.00 -2.63
N LYS A 253 24.53 1.88 -1.65
CA LYS A 253 25.29 1.55 -0.42
C LYS A 253 24.60 0.48 0.41
N ALA A 254 23.28 0.53 0.53
CA ALA A 254 22.51 -0.53 1.21
C ALA A 254 22.60 -1.88 0.48
N LYS A 255 22.83 -1.90 -0.84
CA LYS A 255 22.98 -3.12 -1.63
C LYS A 255 24.38 -3.73 -1.52
N THR A 256 25.42 -2.89 -1.42
CA THR A 256 26.83 -3.31 -1.39
C THR A 256 27.44 -3.37 0.01
N ALA A 257 26.70 -2.98 1.06
CA ALA A 257 27.17 -2.99 2.43
C ALA A 257 27.60 -4.38 2.92
N ALA A 258 28.73 -4.42 3.63
CA ALA A 258 29.40 -5.66 4.05
C ALA A 258 28.72 -6.41 5.21
N SER A 259 27.76 -5.79 5.91
CA SER A 259 27.05 -6.39 7.05
C SER A 259 25.57 -6.04 7.06
N LYS A 260 24.75 -6.86 7.72
CA LYS A 260 23.31 -6.61 7.88
C LYS A 260 23.01 -5.30 8.61
N ASP A 261 23.82 -4.96 9.62
CA ASP A 261 23.65 -3.72 10.38
C ASP A 261 23.98 -2.50 9.53
N ALA A 262 25.04 -2.55 8.72
CA ALA A 262 25.37 -1.48 7.77
C ALA A 262 24.27 -1.32 6.71
N ARG A 263 23.71 -2.43 6.19
CA ARG A 263 22.55 -2.38 5.28
C ARG A 263 21.33 -1.71 5.94
N LYS A 264 21.01 -2.10 7.18
CA LYS A 264 19.89 -1.54 7.95
C LYS A 264 20.07 -0.04 8.15
N GLU A 265 21.28 0.40 8.49
CA GLU A 265 21.61 1.82 8.69
C GLU A 265 21.36 2.64 7.41
N TYR A 266 21.86 2.19 6.25
CA TYR A 266 21.61 2.87 4.98
C TYR A 266 20.13 2.87 4.59
N TYR A 267 19.39 1.79 4.85
CA TYR A 267 17.95 1.80 4.65
C TYR A 267 17.23 2.77 5.59
N THR A 268 17.67 2.89 6.83
CA THR A 268 17.10 3.84 7.80
C THR A 268 17.33 5.28 7.34
N GLN A 269 18.54 5.61 6.89
CA GLN A 269 18.87 6.91 6.30
C GLN A 269 18.07 7.20 5.03
N LEU A 270 17.89 6.19 4.16
CA LEU A 270 17.06 6.33 2.97
C LEU A 270 15.61 6.65 3.32
N GLN A 271 15.03 5.90 4.28
CA GLN A 271 13.67 6.13 4.76
C GLN A 271 13.51 7.54 5.35
N ASP A 272 14.48 7.98 6.16
CA ASP A 272 14.45 9.31 6.78
C ASP A 272 14.49 10.41 5.71
N TYR A 273 15.37 10.25 4.73
CA TYR A 273 15.48 11.19 3.63
C TYR A 273 14.18 11.29 2.81
N VAL A 274 13.61 10.17 2.37
CA VAL A 274 12.44 10.20 1.47
C VAL A 274 11.13 10.51 2.20
N ILE A 275 10.99 10.17 3.49
CA ILE A 275 9.78 10.44 4.27
C ILE A 275 9.87 11.81 4.96
N ASN A 276 10.93 12.06 5.72
CA ASN A 276 11.01 13.20 6.64
C ASN A 276 11.63 14.44 5.98
N GLU A 277 12.78 14.30 5.30
CA GLU A 277 13.46 15.45 4.69
C GLU A 277 12.74 15.91 3.42
N LYS A 278 12.41 14.98 2.52
CA LYS A 278 11.88 15.27 1.19
C LYS A 278 10.37 15.14 1.07
N ALA A 279 9.70 14.42 1.96
CA ALA A 279 8.28 14.13 1.83
C ALA A 279 7.93 13.58 0.43
N TYR A 280 8.76 12.70 -0.12
CA TYR A 280 8.51 12.01 -1.40
C TYR A 280 7.53 10.86 -1.23
N VAL A 281 7.60 10.17 -0.08
CA VAL A 281 6.82 8.97 0.21
C VAL A 281 5.95 9.22 1.44
N LEU A 282 4.66 8.87 1.33
CA LEU A 282 3.72 8.79 2.44
C LEU A 282 3.32 7.32 2.62
N PRO A 283 3.95 6.59 3.57
CA PRO A 283 3.47 5.27 3.96
C PRO A 283 2.06 5.36 4.54
N LEU A 284 1.15 4.49 4.07
CA LEU A 284 -0.25 4.47 4.49
C LEU A 284 -0.54 3.32 5.45
N TYR A 285 -0.36 2.08 4.99
CA TYR A 285 -0.62 0.88 5.78
C TYR A 285 0.34 -0.26 5.45
N VAL A 286 0.52 -1.18 6.39
CA VAL A 286 1.31 -2.40 6.20
C VAL A 286 0.45 -3.43 5.46
N PRO A 287 0.80 -3.82 4.22
CA PRO A 287 0.05 -4.82 3.48
C PRO A 287 0.10 -6.16 4.20
N ARG A 288 -1.03 -6.89 4.11
CA ARG A 288 -1.14 -8.25 4.62
C ARG A 288 -1.94 -9.09 3.66
N ASP A 289 -1.59 -10.36 3.62
CA ASP A 289 -2.34 -11.39 2.93
C ASP A 289 -3.02 -12.27 3.99
N ASN A 290 -4.30 -12.55 3.79
CA ASN A 290 -5.11 -13.26 4.78
C ASN A 290 -5.96 -14.34 4.14
N TRP A 291 -6.24 -15.35 4.94
CA TRP A 291 -6.89 -16.58 4.53
C TRP A 291 -7.89 -17.01 5.57
N ALA A 292 -9.00 -17.58 5.11
CA ALA A 292 -9.90 -18.35 5.95
C ALA A 292 -10.11 -19.73 5.33
N SER A 293 -10.17 -20.77 6.16
CA SER A 293 -10.43 -22.13 5.69
C SER A 293 -11.33 -22.87 6.66
N LYS A 294 -12.05 -23.89 6.17
CA LYS A 294 -12.77 -24.80 7.07
C LYS A 294 -11.75 -25.57 7.91
N THR A 295 -12.08 -25.85 9.17
CA THR A 295 -11.20 -26.65 10.04
C THR A 295 -10.92 -28.05 9.52
N SER A 296 -11.83 -28.58 8.69
CA SER A 296 -11.69 -29.85 7.99
C SER A 296 -10.63 -29.84 6.89
N VAL A 297 -10.07 -28.67 6.53
CA VAL A 297 -8.98 -28.53 5.57
C VAL A 297 -7.66 -28.44 6.31
N HIS A 298 -6.68 -29.18 5.81
CA HIS A 298 -5.37 -29.34 6.41
C HIS A 298 -4.27 -29.20 5.37
N GLY A 299 -3.03 -29.05 5.85
CA GLY A 299 -1.85 -28.96 4.98
C GLY A 299 -1.75 -27.67 4.16
N ILE A 300 -2.49 -26.63 4.52
CA ILE A 300 -2.34 -25.27 3.98
C ILE A 300 -0.98 -24.73 4.43
N GLN A 301 -0.14 -24.35 3.47
CA GLN A 301 1.14 -23.69 3.72
C GLN A 301 1.12 -22.32 3.05
N ILE A 302 1.24 -21.26 3.86
CA ILE A 302 1.27 -19.88 3.37
C ILE A 302 2.72 -19.40 3.33
N SER A 303 3.14 -18.81 2.22
CA SER A 303 4.46 -18.19 2.10
C SER A 303 4.57 -17.02 3.07
N LYS A 304 5.57 -17.05 3.96
CA LYS A 304 5.82 -15.97 4.92
C LYS A 304 6.32 -14.67 4.28
N THR A 305 6.80 -14.73 3.03
CA THR A 305 7.31 -13.56 2.29
C THR A 305 6.28 -13.01 1.31
N ALA A 306 5.50 -13.89 0.67
CA ALA A 306 4.64 -13.52 -0.44
C ALA A 306 3.14 -13.74 -0.18
N GLY A 307 2.78 -14.25 0.99
CA GLY A 307 1.40 -14.31 1.50
C GLY A 307 0.43 -15.22 0.75
N HIS A 308 0.85 -15.81 -0.38
CA HIS A 308 0.08 -16.80 -1.14
C HIS A 308 0.37 -18.24 -0.70
N LEU A 309 -0.45 -19.19 -1.14
CA LEU A 309 -0.22 -20.62 -0.94
C LEU A 309 1.15 -21.01 -1.51
N PHE A 310 2.05 -21.46 -0.63
CA PHE A 310 3.40 -21.89 -0.99
C PHE A 310 3.36 -23.15 -1.85
N ASN A 311 2.49 -24.09 -1.48
CA ASN A 311 2.27 -25.33 -2.20
C ASN A 311 0.85 -25.82 -1.94
N THR A 312 0.19 -26.31 -2.97
CA THR A 312 -1.15 -26.90 -2.87
C THR A 312 -1.12 -28.42 -2.80
N ALA A 313 0.00 -29.07 -3.11
CA ALA A 313 0.13 -30.52 -3.09
C ALA A 313 -0.08 -31.11 -1.68
N THR A 314 0.23 -30.35 -0.64
CA THR A 314 0.05 -30.75 0.77
C THR A 314 -1.40 -30.64 1.26
N VAL A 315 -2.29 -30.00 0.50
CA VAL A 315 -3.66 -29.70 0.95
C VAL A 315 -4.55 -30.95 0.86
N TRP A 316 -5.25 -31.25 1.95
CA TRP A 316 -6.23 -32.34 2.06
C TRP A 316 -7.42 -31.95 2.94
N LYS A 317 -8.49 -32.74 2.86
CA LYS A 317 -9.73 -32.53 3.61
C LYS A 317 -10.16 -33.81 4.32
N ASP A 318 -10.75 -33.68 5.50
CA ASP A 318 -11.41 -34.79 6.20
C ASP A 318 -12.48 -35.44 5.28
N LYS A 319 -12.71 -36.75 5.48
CA LYS A 319 -13.73 -37.48 4.75
C LYS A 319 -15.14 -37.10 5.20
#